data_AF-A0A9P1FTE0-F1
#
_entry.id   AF-A0A9P1FTE0-F1
#
_cell.length_a   1.000
_cell.length_b   1.000
_cell.length_c   1.000
_cell.angle_alpha   90.00
_cell.angle_beta   90.00
_cell.angle_gamma   90.00
#
_symmetry.space_group_name_H-M   'P 1'
#
loop_
_entity.id
_entity.type
_entity.pdbx_description
1 polymer ?
#
loop_
_entity_poly.entity_id
_entity_poly.type
_entity_poly.pdbx_seq_one_letter_code
_entity_poly.pdbx_strand_id
1 'polypeptide(L)'
;MALRRVGFLLTFLVTEGSMRNDDFPFYDLGTVPAWRDLGSLRGTQSPHQFNREKYHKQLKELDIEHLYESISKLMKDSKAFWPADGPQDGDVASYAGLFERLAWHCSGTLRVVNGTATGGCEGARQRHWPENEWRDNTNLDKARGLLGQVKHEFGSQISWSDLITFAGTTAIKASGGPAKKFCFGRIDDVDGKRSIPLGVEGVKECRGNKFCKSNFECPIAFRWPEQDEDDHSQCNLTQPDHRLQASHSVGLIYVYPEGPKLKSSAKGFVEKQVHNRSPQLSALEVRDTFKERMGWTDRETVALIGGGHTLGRTHGNCNLTGTKWASHPYNDVGPFFEAQAGSLRGPTDGTCGKGASAGLAQNTVSSGFEGPWARTPSQWNYDFFDAMLAEDWEPVKSPFGADQWRTKNRLSPYASTMRLTADLSLINDAEYAAIVKEYATDHAKFDSDFADAWYKLVHRSEDNPYENDLERKFGICTHFEFVK
;
A
#
# COMPACT_ATOMS: atom_id res chain seq x y z
N MET A 1 21.39 -53.96 -39.92
CA MET A 1 21.61 -53.69 -38.48
C MET A 1 20.86 -52.42 -38.14
N ALA A 2 19.89 -52.55 -37.22
CA ALA A 2 19.30 -51.58 -36.30
C ALA A 2 19.28 -50.07 -36.63
N LEU A 3 18.24 -49.28 -36.37
CA LEU A 3 16.82 -49.46 -36.06
C LEU A 3 16.26 -48.01 -35.89
N ARG A 4 15.05 -47.76 -36.40
CA ARG A 4 14.01 -46.80 -35.93
C ARG A 4 14.39 -45.34 -35.60
N ARG A 5 13.69 -44.41 -36.26
CA ARG A 5 12.74 -43.51 -35.59
C ARG A 5 11.60 -43.13 -36.55
N VAL A 6 10.40 -43.55 -36.16
CA VAL A 6 9.12 -43.24 -36.80
C VAL A 6 8.71 -41.85 -36.30
N GLY A 7 8.56 -40.88 -37.19
CA GLY A 7 7.92 -39.60 -36.89
C GLY A 7 6.43 -39.72 -37.17
N PHE A 8 5.63 -39.90 -36.13
CA PHE A 8 4.18 -39.80 -36.20
C PHE A 8 3.78 -38.32 -36.21
N LEU A 9 3.05 -37.92 -37.26
CA LEU A 9 2.17 -36.76 -37.23
C LEU A 9 1.10 -37.02 -36.14
N LEU A 10 1.01 -36.15 -35.14
CA LEU A 10 -0.26 -35.92 -34.45
C LEU A 10 -0.39 -34.43 -34.14
N THR A 11 -1.21 -33.80 -34.95
CA THR A 11 -1.80 -32.48 -34.77
C THR A 11 -2.55 -32.47 -33.43
N PHE A 12 -2.02 -31.76 -32.43
CA PHE A 12 -2.83 -31.30 -31.31
C PHE A 12 -3.12 -29.82 -31.53
N LEU A 13 -4.39 -29.56 -31.87
CA LEU A 13 -5.05 -28.28 -31.74
C LEU A 13 -4.93 -27.84 -30.28
N VAL A 14 -3.94 -27.00 -29.97
CA VAL A 14 -4.00 -26.14 -28.81
C VAL A 14 -4.93 -25.00 -29.21
N THR A 15 -6.16 -25.05 -28.71
CA THR A 15 -7.06 -23.90 -28.76
C THR A 15 -6.38 -22.75 -28.02
N GLU A 16 -5.85 -21.80 -28.77
CA GLU A 16 -5.40 -20.50 -28.28
C GLU A 16 -6.59 -19.77 -27.64
N GLY A 17 -6.75 -19.94 -26.33
CA GLY A 17 -7.52 -19.05 -25.49
C GLY A 17 -6.61 -17.98 -24.91
N SER A 18 -5.98 -17.15 -25.75
CA SER A 18 -5.39 -15.91 -25.25
C SER A 18 -6.54 -14.97 -24.92
N MET A 19 -6.83 -14.75 -23.64
CA MET A 19 -7.63 -13.59 -23.23
C MET A 19 -6.97 -12.35 -23.83
N ARG A 20 -7.70 -11.64 -24.70
CA ARG A 20 -7.19 -10.40 -25.31
C ARG A 20 -7.24 -9.32 -24.23
N ASN A 21 -6.40 -8.29 -24.36
CA ASN A 21 -6.45 -7.10 -23.49
C ASN A 21 -7.84 -6.42 -23.46
N ASP A 22 -8.74 -6.78 -24.38
CA ASP A 22 -10.09 -6.25 -24.51
C ASP A 22 -11.13 -6.96 -23.62
N ASP A 23 -10.75 -8.04 -22.92
CA ASP A 23 -11.64 -8.81 -22.04
C ASP A 23 -11.61 -8.35 -20.56
N PHE A 24 -11.06 -7.17 -20.25
CA PHE A 24 -11.23 -6.57 -18.93
C PHE A 24 -12.64 -5.97 -18.85
N PRO A 25 -13.62 -6.59 -18.16
CA PRO A 25 -14.91 -5.95 -18.03
C PRO A 25 -14.72 -4.69 -17.17
N PHE A 26 -15.40 -3.63 -17.57
CA PHE A 26 -15.48 -2.38 -16.81
C PHE A 26 -16.10 -2.68 -15.45
N TYR A 27 -15.27 -2.97 -14.45
CA TYR A 27 -15.74 -3.06 -13.07
C TYR A 27 -15.97 -1.66 -12.53
N ASP A 28 -17.10 -1.44 -11.89
CA ASP A 28 -17.27 -0.30 -11.00
C ASP A 28 -16.36 -0.51 -9.79
N LEU A 29 -15.16 0.04 -9.87
CA LEU A 29 -14.15 0.00 -8.81
C LEU A 29 -14.46 1.03 -7.71
N GLY A 30 -15.69 1.55 -7.66
CA GLY A 30 -16.04 2.72 -6.87
C GLY A 30 -15.46 4.03 -7.41
N THR A 31 -14.96 4.00 -8.65
CA THR A 31 -14.36 5.15 -9.35
C THR A 31 -15.40 6.16 -9.82
N VAL A 32 -16.69 5.85 -9.68
CA VAL A 32 -17.77 6.77 -10.00
C VAL A 32 -17.69 7.93 -9.01
N PRO A 33 -17.35 9.15 -9.47
CA PRO A 33 -17.56 10.33 -8.65
C PRO A 33 -19.03 10.34 -8.26
N ALA A 34 -19.38 10.68 -7.01
CA ALA A 34 -20.66 10.41 -6.33
C ALA A 34 -21.98 10.88 -6.99
N TRP A 35 -22.01 11.13 -8.30
CA TRP A 35 -23.04 11.79 -9.07
C TRP A 35 -23.33 11.16 -10.44
N ARG A 36 -22.70 10.05 -10.85
CA ARG A 36 -23.13 9.39 -12.10
C ARG A 36 -24.38 8.55 -11.85
N ASP A 37 -25.51 9.17 -12.20
CA ASP A 37 -26.81 8.57 -12.40
C ASP A 37 -26.73 7.19 -13.06
N LEU A 38 -27.27 6.20 -12.37
CA LEU A 38 -27.34 4.79 -12.73
C LEU A 38 -28.29 4.52 -13.92
N GLY A 39 -28.86 5.56 -14.52
CA GLY A 39 -29.84 5.47 -15.60
C GLY A 39 -29.31 5.11 -16.99
N SER A 40 -28.00 5.01 -17.23
CA SER A 40 -27.45 4.78 -18.59
C SER A 40 -26.58 3.54 -18.79
N LEU A 41 -26.25 2.79 -17.73
CA LEU A 41 -25.63 1.46 -17.86
C LEU A 41 -26.75 0.42 -18.07
N ARG A 42 -27.27 0.36 -19.30
CA ARG A 42 -28.09 -0.79 -19.73
C ARG A 42 -27.17 -2.01 -19.83
N GLY A 43 -26.91 -2.70 -18.72
CA GLY A 43 -26.26 -4.01 -18.76
C GLY A 43 -25.59 -4.51 -17.48
N THR A 44 -25.21 -3.65 -16.53
CA THR A 44 -24.53 -4.11 -15.30
C THR A 44 -25.18 -3.44 -14.09
N GLN A 45 -25.58 -4.28 -13.14
CA GLN A 45 -26.32 -3.90 -11.93
C GLN A 45 -25.74 -2.64 -11.27
N SER A 46 -26.63 -1.74 -10.82
CA SER A 46 -26.30 -0.68 -9.88
C SER A 46 -25.41 -1.22 -8.74
N PRO A 47 -24.47 -0.44 -8.18
CA PRO A 47 -23.72 -0.82 -6.99
C PRO A 47 -24.74 -1.00 -5.86
N HIS A 48 -25.27 -2.21 -5.79
CA HIS A 48 -26.18 -2.62 -4.75
C HIS A 48 -25.37 -2.52 -3.47
N GLN A 49 -25.75 -1.58 -2.60
CA GLN A 49 -25.46 -1.75 -1.18
C GLN A 49 -25.87 -3.18 -0.86
N PHE A 50 -24.89 -4.03 -0.60
CA PHE A 50 -25.19 -5.40 -0.27
C PHE A 50 -26.09 -5.35 0.96
N ASN A 51 -27.32 -5.84 0.84
CA ASN A 51 -28.11 -6.10 2.03
C ASN A 51 -27.23 -6.98 2.91
N ARG A 52 -26.90 -6.49 4.11
CA ARG A 52 -26.02 -7.15 5.08
C ARG A 52 -26.36 -8.63 5.22
N GLU A 53 -27.64 -8.94 5.38
CA GLU A 53 -28.14 -10.32 5.52
C GLU A 53 -27.90 -11.16 4.26
N LYS A 54 -28.09 -10.57 3.08
CA LYS A 54 -27.85 -11.24 1.80
C LYS A 54 -26.37 -11.54 1.61
N TYR A 55 -25.49 -10.58 1.91
CA TYR A 55 -24.04 -10.80 1.83
C TYR A 55 -23.60 -11.91 2.77
N HIS A 56 -23.98 -11.83 4.04
CA HIS A 56 -23.60 -12.85 5.02
C HIS A 56 -24.16 -14.24 4.69
N LYS A 57 -25.31 -14.32 4.02
CA LYS A 57 -25.80 -15.59 3.48
C LYS A 57 -24.90 -16.13 2.36
N GLN A 58 -24.46 -15.28 1.44
CA GLN A 58 -23.59 -15.68 0.33
C GLN A 58 -22.16 -16.00 0.80
N LEU A 59 -21.66 -15.26 1.78
CA LEU A 59 -20.33 -15.46 2.37
C LEU A 59 -20.17 -16.84 3.01
N LYS A 60 -21.25 -17.44 3.53
CA LYS A 60 -21.22 -18.81 4.10
C LYS A 60 -20.91 -19.89 3.07
N GLU A 61 -21.17 -19.61 1.79
CA GLU A 61 -20.91 -20.53 0.68
C GLU A 61 -19.54 -20.30 0.03
N LEU A 62 -18.77 -19.31 0.53
CA LEU A 62 -17.48 -18.95 -0.03
C LEU A 62 -16.47 -20.09 0.12
N ASP A 63 -15.94 -20.55 -1.00
CA ASP A 63 -14.77 -21.42 -1.04
C ASP A 63 -13.50 -20.60 -0.76
N ILE A 64 -13.04 -20.62 0.49
CA ILE A 64 -11.89 -19.83 0.96
C ILE A 64 -10.56 -20.37 0.40
N GLU A 65 -10.44 -21.70 0.21
CA GLU A 65 -9.25 -22.30 -0.37
C GLU A 65 -9.11 -21.87 -1.84
N HIS A 66 -10.20 -21.96 -2.61
CA HIS A 66 -10.21 -21.47 -3.98
C HIS A 66 -9.95 -19.96 -4.08
N LEU A 67 -10.52 -19.15 -3.17
CA LEU A 67 -10.21 -17.71 -3.13
C LEU A 67 -8.72 -17.44 -2.89
N TYR A 68 -8.11 -18.17 -1.95
CA TYR A 68 -6.67 -18.08 -1.68
C TYR A 68 -5.84 -18.47 -2.90
N GLU A 69 -6.20 -19.55 -3.60
CA GLU A 69 -5.51 -20.01 -4.82
C GLU A 69 -5.62 -18.99 -5.95
N SER A 70 -6.81 -18.43 -6.20
CA SER A 70 -7.03 -17.44 -7.25
C SER A 70 -6.24 -16.15 -7.01
N ILE A 71 -6.15 -15.68 -5.76
CA ILE A 71 -5.30 -14.53 -5.40
C ILE A 71 -3.82 -14.88 -5.50
N SER A 72 -3.39 -16.04 -4.99
CA SER A 72 -2.00 -16.49 -5.01
C SER A 72 -1.48 -16.68 -6.45
N LYS A 73 -2.34 -17.16 -7.35
CA LYS A 73 -2.05 -17.28 -8.77
C LYS A 73 -1.93 -15.90 -9.42
N LEU A 74 -2.90 -15.00 -9.18
CA LEU A 74 -2.84 -13.63 -9.68
C LEU A 74 -1.57 -12.90 -9.21
N MET A 75 -1.18 -13.10 -7.95
CA MET A 75 0.01 -12.49 -7.38
C MET A 75 1.27 -12.80 -8.18
N LYS A 76 1.35 -13.97 -8.82
CA LYS A 76 2.49 -14.44 -9.63
C LYS A 76 2.29 -14.25 -11.14
N ASP A 77 1.13 -13.73 -11.56
CA ASP A 77 0.73 -13.60 -12.97
C ASP A 77 0.87 -12.14 -13.44
N SER A 78 2.10 -11.75 -13.76
CA SER A 78 2.45 -10.39 -14.19
C SER A 78 1.67 -9.96 -15.44
N LYS A 79 0.98 -8.82 -15.35
CA LYS A 79 0.16 -8.25 -16.42
C LYS A 79 0.90 -7.16 -17.17
N ALA A 80 0.78 -7.15 -18.50
CA ALA A 80 1.46 -6.17 -19.36
C ALA A 80 1.08 -4.70 -19.06
N PHE A 81 -0.16 -4.44 -18.66
CA PHE A 81 -0.63 -3.08 -18.34
C PHE A 81 -0.11 -2.58 -16.98
N TRP A 82 0.33 -3.48 -16.10
CA TRP A 82 0.92 -3.13 -14.81
C TRP A 82 1.89 -4.23 -14.36
N PRO A 83 3.11 -4.33 -14.94
CA PRO A 83 3.99 -5.47 -14.67
C PRO A 83 4.35 -5.60 -13.19
N ALA A 84 4.38 -6.84 -12.69
CA ALA A 84 4.77 -7.15 -11.32
C ALA A 84 6.25 -6.84 -11.06
N ASP A 85 6.56 -6.44 -9.82
CA ASP A 85 7.92 -6.18 -9.35
C ASP A 85 8.71 -7.48 -9.15
N GLY A 86 10.03 -7.37 -8.98
CA GLY A 86 10.94 -8.48 -8.74
C GLY A 86 12.05 -8.56 -9.78
N PRO A 87 11.75 -8.69 -11.09
CA PRO A 87 12.78 -8.85 -12.13
C PRO A 87 13.81 -7.72 -12.17
N GLN A 88 13.40 -6.49 -11.87
CA GLN A 88 14.31 -5.34 -11.81
C GLN A 88 15.29 -5.38 -10.61
N ASP A 89 14.99 -6.19 -9.60
CA ASP A 89 15.79 -6.40 -8.40
C ASP A 89 16.51 -7.77 -8.42
N GLY A 90 16.41 -8.52 -9.53
CA GLY A 90 16.97 -9.87 -9.65
C GLY A 90 16.15 -10.96 -8.95
N ASP A 91 14.88 -10.69 -8.65
CA ASP A 91 13.95 -11.59 -7.96
C ASP A 91 12.81 -12.04 -8.89
N VAL A 92 11.96 -12.97 -8.42
CA VAL A 92 10.79 -13.46 -9.17
C VAL A 92 9.67 -12.42 -9.21
N ALA A 93 8.94 -12.39 -10.32
CA ALA A 93 7.80 -11.49 -10.51
C ALA A 93 6.69 -11.76 -9.48
N SER A 94 6.31 -10.73 -8.72
CA SER A 94 5.27 -10.85 -7.68
C SER A 94 4.58 -9.52 -7.39
N TYR A 95 3.25 -9.56 -7.21
CA TYR A 95 2.45 -8.46 -6.66
C TYR A 95 2.34 -8.50 -5.13
N ALA A 96 3.09 -9.36 -4.44
CA ALA A 96 2.98 -9.55 -2.98
C ALA A 96 3.02 -8.23 -2.21
N GLY A 97 4.10 -7.45 -2.37
CA GLY A 97 4.24 -6.15 -1.70
C GLY A 97 3.18 -5.13 -2.13
N LEU A 98 2.67 -5.21 -3.37
CA LEU A 98 1.60 -4.32 -3.84
C LEU A 98 0.26 -4.63 -3.16
N PHE A 99 -0.10 -5.90 -3.00
CA PHE A 99 -1.32 -6.32 -2.31
C PHE A 99 -1.23 -6.14 -0.80
N GLU A 100 -0.07 -6.38 -0.20
CA GLU A 100 0.18 -6.07 1.20
C GLU A 100 0.01 -4.57 1.46
N ARG A 101 0.66 -3.71 0.67
CA ARG A 101 0.49 -2.25 0.74
C ARG A 101 -0.97 -1.85 0.57
N LEU A 102 -1.69 -2.44 -0.39
CA LEU A 102 -3.10 -2.13 -0.61
C LEU A 102 -3.95 -2.38 0.66
N ALA A 103 -3.75 -3.53 1.31
CA ALA A 103 -4.44 -3.89 2.54
C ALA A 103 -4.02 -2.99 3.72
N TRP A 104 -2.72 -2.74 3.86
CA TRP A 104 -2.16 -1.82 4.85
C TRP A 104 -2.79 -0.43 4.74
N HIS A 105 -2.80 0.15 3.54
CA HIS A 105 -3.36 1.49 3.30
C HIS A 105 -4.87 1.54 3.50
N CYS A 106 -5.59 0.46 3.16
CA CYS A 106 -7.03 0.39 3.41
C CYS A 106 -7.34 0.38 4.91
N SER A 107 -6.60 -0.41 5.69
CA SER A 107 -6.80 -0.53 7.15
C SER A 107 -6.18 0.62 7.96
N GLY A 108 -5.09 1.19 7.47
CA GLY A 108 -4.25 2.16 8.19
C GLY A 108 -4.88 3.55 8.34
N THR A 109 -6.04 3.81 7.74
CA THR A 109 -6.74 5.07 7.94
C THR A 109 -7.52 5.13 9.26
N LEU A 110 -7.71 3.98 9.92
CA LEU A 110 -8.51 3.85 11.15
C LEU A 110 -7.88 4.65 12.29
N ARG A 111 -8.65 5.58 12.84
CA ARG A 111 -8.28 6.39 13.99
C ARG A 111 -9.42 6.45 14.99
N VAL A 112 -9.06 6.58 16.26
CA VAL A 112 -10.03 6.70 17.35
C VAL A 112 -9.73 7.96 18.13
N VAL A 113 -10.61 8.95 18.04
CA VAL A 113 -10.42 10.25 18.70
C VAL A 113 -11.70 10.59 19.46
N ASN A 114 -11.55 10.94 20.74
CA ASN A 114 -12.67 11.24 21.63
C ASN A 114 -13.77 10.17 21.59
N GLY A 115 -13.37 8.89 21.52
CA GLY A 115 -14.27 7.74 21.46
C GLY A 115 -14.97 7.51 20.11
N THR A 116 -14.72 8.35 19.10
CA THR A 116 -15.25 8.17 17.75
C THR A 116 -14.21 7.51 16.85
N ALA A 117 -14.57 6.37 16.25
CA ALA A 117 -13.73 5.70 15.27
C ALA A 117 -14.10 6.12 13.85
N THR A 118 -13.10 6.40 13.01
CA THR A 118 -13.28 6.73 11.59
C THR A 118 -12.14 6.16 10.77
N GLY A 119 -12.41 5.74 9.53
CA GLY A 119 -11.43 5.11 8.65
C GLY A 119 -11.41 3.59 8.79
N GLY A 120 -10.29 2.98 8.41
CA GLY A 120 -10.13 1.54 8.31
C GLY A 120 -10.73 0.98 7.03
N CYS A 121 -10.54 -0.32 6.82
CA CYS A 121 -10.93 -0.93 5.56
C CYS A 121 -12.42 -1.29 5.48
N GLU A 122 -13.20 -1.03 6.53
CA GLU A 122 -14.66 -1.18 6.52
C GLU A 122 -15.27 -0.30 5.42
N GLY A 123 -16.13 -0.87 4.57
CA GLY A 123 -16.66 -0.15 3.40
C GLY A 123 -15.77 -0.16 2.16
N ALA A 124 -14.49 -0.60 2.27
CA ALA A 124 -13.49 -0.50 1.21
C ALA A 124 -13.43 0.92 0.60
N ARG A 125 -13.49 1.95 1.44
CA ARG A 125 -13.61 3.35 0.98
C ARG A 125 -12.39 3.89 0.26
N GLN A 126 -11.25 3.19 0.33
CA GLN A 126 -10.11 3.41 -0.55
C GLN A 126 -10.44 3.30 -2.05
N ARG A 127 -11.60 2.72 -2.41
CA ARG A 127 -12.16 2.74 -3.77
C ARG A 127 -12.69 4.12 -4.18
N HIS A 128 -13.12 4.91 -3.21
CA HIS A 128 -13.88 6.14 -3.38
C HIS A 128 -13.08 7.36 -2.94
N TRP A 129 -13.53 8.53 -3.39
CA TRP A 129 -13.01 9.80 -2.91
C TRP A 129 -13.39 10.01 -1.43
N PRO A 130 -12.49 10.57 -0.57
CA PRO A 130 -11.19 11.14 -0.92
C PRO A 130 -10.01 10.17 -0.93
N GLU A 131 -10.15 8.99 -0.32
CA GLU A 131 -9.01 8.08 -0.09
C GLU A 131 -8.39 7.58 -1.39
N ASN A 132 -9.19 7.33 -2.43
CA ASN A 132 -8.67 6.87 -3.73
C ASN A 132 -7.75 7.87 -4.43
N GLU A 133 -7.78 9.15 -4.02
CA GLU A 133 -6.98 10.24 -4.58
C GLU A 133 -5.86 10.71 -3.64
N TRP A 134 -5.75 10.13 -2.45
CA TRP A 134 -4.66 10.43 -1.53
C TRP A 134 -3.29 10.13 -2.17
N ARG A 135 -2.32 11.04 -1.95
CA ARG A 135 -0.96 10.89 -2.49
C ARG A 135 -0.29 9.60 -2.02
N ASP A 136 -0.56 9.18 -0.79
CA ASP A 136 0.01 7.95 -0.25
C ASP A 136 -0.64 6.70 -0.86
N ASN A 137 -1.80 6.85 -1.53
CA ASN A 137 -2.51 5.77 -2.21
C ASN A 137 -2.22 5.70 -3.72
N THR A 138 -1.25 6.47 -4.21
CA THR A 138 -0.83 6.43 -5.62
C THR A 138 -0.55 4.99 -6.08
N ASN A 139 -1.02 4.67 -7.28
CA ASN A 139 -0.98 3.36 -7.93
C ASN A 139 -1.75 2.21 -7.25
N LEU A 140 -2.41 2.44 -6.09
CA LEU A 140 -3.26 1.40 -5.47
C LEU A 140 -4.55 1.16 -6.25
N ASP A 141 -4.95 2.07 -7.13
CA ASP A 141 -5.98 1.84 -8.15
C ASP A 141 -5.61 0.68 -9.09
N LYS A 142 -4.33 0.51 -9.42
CA LYS A 142 -3.84 -0.63 -10.21
C LYS A 142 -3.91 -1.93 -9.41
N ALA A 143 -3.61 -1.89 -8.11
CA ALA A 143 -3.71 -3.04 -7.21
C ALA A 143 -5.17 -3.51 -7.06
N ARG A 144 -6.10 -2.60 -6.76
CA ARG A 144 -7.55 -2.87 -6.78
C ARG A 144 -7.97 -3.41 -8.15
N GLY A 145 -7.29 -2.91 -9.18
CA GLY A 145 -7.62 -3.27 -10.52
C GLY A 145 -7.30 -4.70 -10.92
N LEU A 146 -6.12 -5.17 -10.54
CA LEU A 146 -5.73 -6.57 -10.65
C LEU A 146 -6.73 -7.46 -9.90
N LEU A 147 -7.13 -7.07 -8.68
CA LEU A 147 -8.12 -7.81 -7.88
C LEU A 147 -9.52 -7.83 -8.51
N GLY A 148 -9.83 -6.98 -9.49
CA GLY A 148 -11.10 -6.98 -10.21
C GLY A 148 -11.44 -8.32 -10.86
N GLN A 149 -10.43 -9.05 -11.37
CA GLN A 149 -10.64 -10.37 -11.96
C GLN A 149 -11.09 -11.40 -10.90
N VAL A 150 -10.53 -11.34 -9.68
CA VAL A 150 -10.94 -12.19 -8.55
C VAL A 150 -12.32 -11.76 -8.06
N LYS A 151 -12.57 -10.44 -7.97
CA LYS A 151 -13.89 -9.92 -7.59
C LYS A 151 -15.00 -10.42 -8.50
N HIS A 152 -14.70 -10.59 -9.80
CA HIS A 152 -15.65 -11.12 -10.78
C HIS A 152 -15.92 -12.59 -10.61
N GLU A 153 -14.86 -13.38 -10.45
CA GLU A 153 -14.93 -14.82 -10.25
C GLU A 153 -15.81 -15.18 -9.04
N PHE A 154 -15.63 -14.48 -7.93
CA PHE A 154 -16.38 -14.74 -6.68
C PHE A 154 -17.68 -13.92 -6.57
N GLY A 155 -17.83 -12.89 -7.40
CA GLY A 155 -19.04 -12.07 -7.50
C GLY A 155 -19.48 -11.52 -6.14
N SER A 156 -20.71 -11.84 -5.76
CA SER A 156 -21.35 -11.34 -4.54
C SER A 156 -21.01 -12.11 -3.26
N GLN A 157 -20.22 -13.19 -3.36
CA GLN A 157 -19.79 -13.98 -2.20
C GLN A 157 -18.70 -13.29 -1.38
N ILE A 158 -18.00 -12.32 -1.97
CA ILE A 158 -16.92 -11.55 -1.33
C ILE A 158 -17.15 -10.05 -1.55
N SER A 159 -17.08 -9.26 -0.49
CA SER A 159 -17.05 -7.79 -0.56
C SER A 159 -15.66 -7.31 -1.03
N TRP A 160 -15.56 -6.09 -1.56
CA TRP A 160 -14.26 -5.46 -1.80
C TRP A 160 -13.46 -5.29 -0.50
N SER A 161 -14.13 -4.99 0.61
CA SER A 161 -13.47 -4.82 1.91
C SER A 161 -12.77 -6.10 2.38
N ASP A 162 -13.47 -7.23 2.29
CA ASP A 162 -12.89 -8.53 2.61
C ASP A 162 -11.86 -8.95 1.56
N LEU A 163 -12.11 -8.71 0.26
CA LEU A 163 -11.17 -9.05 -0.81
C LEU A 163 -9.83 -8.31 -0.66
N ILE A 164 -9.84 -7.01 -0.39
CA ILE A 164 -8.63 -6.20 -0.22
C ILE A 164 -7.80 -6.69 0.96
N THR A 165 -8.43 -6.86 2.12
CA THR A 165 -7.72 -7.29 3.33
C THR A 165 -7.26 -8.76 3.26
N PHE A 166 -8.06 -9.64 2.65
CA PHE A 166 -7.66 -11.02 2.41
C PHE A 166 -6.56 -11.14 1.37
N ALA A 167 -6.52 -10.26 0.36
CA ALA A 167 -5.45 -10.25 -0.64
C ALA A 167 -4.09 -9.90 -0.01
N GLY A 168 -4.02 -8.90 0.87
CA GLY A 168 -2.79 -8.61 1.61
C GLY A 168 -2.36 -9.76 2.53
N THR A 169 -3.32 -10.37 3.23
CA THR A 169 -3.04 -11.52 4.11
C THR A 169 -2.57 -12.74 3.30
N THR A 170 -3.16 -12.97 2.13
CA THR A 170 -2.75 -14.00 1.16
C THR A 170 -1.36 -13.70 0.63
N ALA A 171 -1.04 -12.45 0.31
CA ALA A 171 0.29 -12.05 -0.15
C ALA A 171 1.37 -12.37 0.88
N ILE A 172 1.14 -12.06 2.16
CA ILE A 172 2.06 -12.44 3.25
C ILE A 172 2.18 -13.96 3.32
N LYS A 173 1.05 -14.69 3.41
CA LYS A 173 1.06 -16.15 3.58
C LYS A 173 1.71 -16.88 2.40
N ALA A 174 1.34 -16.53 1.17
CA ALA A 174 1.83 -17.17 -0.06
C ALA A 174 3.30 -16.83 -0.37
N SER A 175 3.85 -15.78 0.25
CA SER A 175 5.26 -15.43 0.20
C SER A 175 6.08 -16.11 1.31
N GLY A 176 5.46 -16.97 2.13
CA GLY A 176 6.12 -17.69 3.23
C GLY A 176 6.03 -17.01 4.60
N GLY A 177 5.27 -15.92 4.72
CA GLY A 177 5.12 -15.14 5.95
C GLY A 177 4.15 -15.74 6.97
N PRO A 178 4.14 -15.19 8.20
CA PRO A 178 3.58 -15.85 9.37
C PRO A 178 2.08 -15.60 9.57
N ALA A 179 1.34 -15.16 8.55
CA ALA A 179 -0.10 -14.94 8.66
C ALA A 179 -0.82 -16.23 9.12
N LYS A 180 -1.47 -16.18 10.29
CA LYS A 180 -2.06 -17.36 10.93
C LYS A 180 -3.57 -17.49 10.72
N LYS A 181 -4.28 -16.36 10.61
CA LYS A 181 -5.74 -16.33 10.67
C LYS A 181 -6.32 -15.17 9.88
N PHE A 182 -7.52 -15.36 9.33
CA PHE A 182 -8.32 -14.28 8.74
C PHE A 182 -9.81 -14.53 8.95
N CYS A 183 -10.58 -13.47 9.17
CA CYS A 183 -12.03 -13.48 9.33
C CYS A 183 -12.71 -12.48 8.38
N PHE A 184 -13.80 -12.95 7.78
CA PHE A 184 -14.60 -12.24 6.79
C PHE A 184 -15.86 -11.63 7.41
N GLY A 185 -16.52 -10.75 6.66
CA GLY A 185 -17.86 -10.25 6.95
C GLY A 185 -18.04 -8.74 6.81
N ARG A 186 -17.01 -8.02 6.36
CA ARG A 186 -17.06 -6.57 6.12
C ARG A 186 -17.92 -6.27 4.91
N ILE A 187 -18.60 -5.14 4.92
CA ILE A 187 -19.56 -4.76 3.87
C ILE A 187 -19.01 -3.55 3.11
N ASP A 188 -19.26 -3.53 1.80
CA ASP A 188 -18.86 -2.40 0.96
C ASP A 188 -19.77 -1.18 1.16
N ASP A 189 -19.15 -0.01 1.19
CA ASP A 189 -19.85 1.26 1.07
C ASP A 189 -20.10 1.56 -0.41
N VAL A 190 -21.16 2.35 -0.66
CA VAL A 190 -21.52 2.84 -1.99
C VAL A 190 -20.76 4.11 -2.39
N ASP A 191 -20.20 4.83 -1.41
CA ASP A 191 -19.42 6.04 -1.61
C ASP A 191 -18.39 6.24 -0.49
N GLY A 192 -17.55 7.28 -0.59
CA GLY A 192 -16.51 7.59 0.40
C GLY A 192 -16.89 8.69 1.39
N LYS A 193 -18.18 9.04 1.56
CA LYS A 193 -18.59 10.15 2.46
C LYS A 193 -18.12 9.95 3.90
N ARG A 194 -18.07 8.70 4.39
CA ARG A 194 -17.56 8.38 5.74
C ARG A 194 -16.06 8.64 5.91
N SER A 195 -15.34 8.87 4.82
CA SER A 195 -13.91 9.22 4.83
C SER A 195 -13.67 10.74 4.76
N ILE A 196 -14.69 11.57 4.56
CA ILE A 196 -14.56 13.04 4.58
C ILE A 196 -13.97 13.57 5.89
N PRO A 197 -14.37 13.06 7.09
CA PRO A 197 -13.78 13.50 8.35
C PRO A 197 -12.28 13.18 8.48
N LEU A 198 -11.73 12.28 7.65
CA LEU A 198 -10.32 11.95 7.68
C LEU A 198 -9.42 13.08 7.16
N GLY A 199 -10.01 14.08 6.52
CA GLY A 199 -9.35 15.28 6.00
C GLY A 199 -9.48 15.39 4.48
N VAL A 200 -9.96 16.54 4.03
CA VAL A 200 -10.06 16.95 2.61
C VAL A 200 -9.43 18.33 2.41
N GLU A 201 -8.36 18.62 3.16
CA GLU A 201 -7.71 19.94 3.19
C GLU A 201 -7.29 20.42 1.80
N GLY A 202 -7.50 21.72 1.56
CA GLY A 202 -7.22 22.34 0.27
C GLY A 202 -8.26 22.07 -0.82
N VAL A 203 -9.32 21.31 -0.53
CA VAL A 203 -10.49 21.20 -1.40
C VAL A 203 -11.28 22.51 -1.36
N LYS A 204 -10.97 23.41 -2.31
CA LYS A 204 -11.59 24.74 -2.40
C LYS A 204 -13.01 24.69 -2.96
N GLU A 205 -13.26 23.74 -3.84
CA GLU A 205 -14.54 23.52 -4.50
C GLU A 205 -14.60 22.09 -5.08
N CYS A 206 -15.75 21.43 -4.93
CA CYS A 206 -16.15 20.34 -5.80
C CYS A 206 -17.11 20.95 -6.83
N ARG A 207 -16.66 21.16 -8.07
CA ARG A 207 -17.47 21.87 -9.09
C ARG A 207 -18.50 20.93 -9.72
N GLY A 208 -19.67 20.80 -9.11
CA GLY A 208 -20.79 20.03 -9.67
C GLY A 208 -20.38 18.58 -10.02
N ASN A 209 -20.73 18.10 -11.22
CA ASN A 209 -20.41 16.75 -11.72
C ASN A 209 -18.93 16.51 -12.06
N LYS A 210 -17.98 17.26 -11.49
CA LYS A 210 -16.53 17.11 -11.74
C LYS A 210 -15.73 17.14 -10.42
N PHE A 211 -14.57 16.49 -10.48
CA PHE A 211 -13.55 16.29 -9.44
C PHE A 211 -13.41 17.43 -8.43
N CYS A 212 -13.12 17.07 -7.18
CA CYS A 212 -12.76 18.03 -6.14
C CYS A 212 -11.32 18.50 -6.37
N LYS A 213 -11.10 19.80 -6.56
CA LYS A 213 -9.73 20.34 -6.68
C LYS A 213 -9.14 20.49 -5.29
N SER A 214 -8.22 19.59 -4.91
CA SER A 214 -7.38 19.77 -3.72
C SER A 214 -6.07 20.48 -4.10
N ASN A 215 -5.83 21.67 -3.54
CA ASN A 215 -4.48 22.19 -3.43
C ASN A 215 -3.83 21.53 -2.21
N PHE A 216 -2.86 20.64 -2.39
CA PHE A 216 -2.11 20.03 -1.28
C PHE A 216 -1.27 21.10 -0.57
N GLU A 217 -1.90 21.92 0.27
CA GLU A 217 -1.27 23.10 0.90
C GLU A 217 -0.60 22.76 2.25
N CYS A 218 -0.66 21.50 2.73
CA CYS A 218 -0.02 21.15 4.00
C CYS A 218 0.86 19.90 3.95
N PRO A 219 2.16 20.05 3.64
CA PRO A 219 3.06 18.94 3.43
C PRO A 219 3.96 18.58 4.61
N ILE A 220 3.96 19.20 5.81
CA ILE A 220 4.54 18.63 7.06
C ILE A 220 4.04 19.43 8.29
N ALA A 221 3.82 18.80 9.44
CA ALA A 221 3.59 19.47 10.71
C ALA A 221 4.90 19.71 11.50
N PHE A 222 5.27 20.96 11.77
CA PHE A 222 6.43 21.28 12.63
C PHE A 222 6.09 20.92 14.08
N ARG A 223 6.97 20.18 14.76
CA ARG A 223 6.72 19.77 16.15
C ARG A 223 7.84 20.06 17.14
N TRP A 224 9.07 20.21 16.67
CA TRP A 224 10.24 20.32 17.55
C TRP A 224 11.15 21.48 17.17
N PRO A 225 11.69 22.25 18.14
CA PRO A 225 12.58 23.39 17.88
C PRO A 225 13.72 23.12 16.89
N GLU A 226 14.26 21.90 16.90
CA GLU A 226 15.38 21.42 16.08
C GLU A 226 15.01 21.19 14.60
N GLN A 227 13.71 21.04 14.30
CA GLN A 227 13.20 20.85 12.95
C GLN A 227 13.28 22.15 12.14
N ASP A 228 13.65 22.06 10.86
CA ASP A 228 13.66 23.20 9.93
C ASP A 228 12.22 23.69 9.71
N GLU A 229 11.96 24.97 9.92
CA GLU A 229 10.62 25.57 9.80
C GLU A 229 10.23 25.87 8.35
N ASP A 230 11.21 25.97 7.44
CA ASP A 230 10.95 26.21 6.01
C ASP A 230 10.35 24.98 5.31
N ASP A 231 10.44 23.80 5.94
CA ASP A 231 9.70 22.60 5.54
C ASP A 231 8.16 22.78 5.72
N HIS A 232 7.71 23.91 6.29
CA HIS A 232 6.37 24.08 6.88
C HIS A 232 5.64 25.39 6.62
N SER A 233 6.11 26.29 5.74
CA SER A 233 5.60 27.67 5.67
C SER A 233 4.07 27.87 5.49
N GLN A 234 3.28 26.81 5.27
CA GLN A 234 1.81 26.85 5.08
C GLN A 234 0.98 25.95 6.02
N CYS A 235 1.59 25.20 6.96
CA CYS A 235 0.88 24.24 7.82
C CYS A 235 0.58 24.77 9.23
N ASN A 236 -0.69 24.90 9.60
CA ASN A 236 -1.11 25.11 10.99
C ASN A 236 -1.62 23.79 11.60
N LEU A 237 -1.06 23.37 12.74
CA LEU A 237 -1.47 22.16 13.46
C LEU A 237 -2.78 22.35 14.23
N THR A 238 -3.03 23.55 14.75
CA THR A 238 -4.26 23.89 15.45
C THR A 238 -5.28 24.31 14.41
N GLN A 239 -5.82 23.31 13.74
CA GLN A 239 -6.92 23.53 12.82
C GLN A 239 -8.14 24.00 13.62
N PRO A 240 -8.95 24.97 13.13
CA PRO A 240 -9.98 25.68 13.89
C PRO A 240 -11.05 24.81 14.59
N ASP A 241 -11.02 23.50 14.36
CA ASP A 241 -12.03 22.50 14.70
C ASP A 241 -11.46 21.21 15.33
N HIS A 242 -10.18 21.17 15.74
CA HIS A 242 -9.52 19.94 16.24
C HIS A 242 -9.62 18.74 15.26
N ARG A 243 -9.44 18.98 13.95
CA ARG A 243 -9.44 17.93 12.91
C ARG A 243 -8.75 16.64 13.36
N LEU A 244 -9.44 15.53 13.15
CA LEU A 244 -9.05 14.16 13.52
C LEU A 244 -7.90 13.64 12.64
N GLN A 245 -6.74 14.30 12.58
CA GLN A 245 -5.60 13.78 11.83
C GLN A 245 -4.79 12.84 12.73
N ALA A 246 -4.94 11.54 12.52
CA ALA A 246 -4.02 10.53 13.07
C ALA A 246 -2.78 10.31 12.19
N SER A 247 -2.54 11.24 11.26
CA SER A 247 -1.38 11.32 10.37
C SER A 247 -0.73 12.70 10.47
N HIS A 248 0.46 12.86 9.88
CA HIS A 248 1.15 14.16 9.80
C HIS A 248 0.72 15.03 8.63
N SER A 249 -0.20 14.55 7.80
CA SER A 249 -0.87 15.35 6.79
C SER A 249 -2.04 14.62 6.17
N VAL A 250 -2.98 15.42 5.69
CA VAL A 250 -4.05 14.95 4.82
C VAL A 250 -3.46 14.25 3.60
N GLY A 251 -3.94 13.04 3.36
CA GLY A 251 -3.50 12.22 2.24
C GLY A 251 -2.29 11.34 2.53
N LEU A 252 -1.76 11.33 3.76
CA LEU A 252 -0.87 10.28 4.27
C LEU A 252 -1.61 9.33 5.19
N ILE A 253 -1.13 8.08 5.26
CA ILE A 253 -1.65 7.10 6.21
C ILE A 253 -1.14 7.42 7.64
N TYR A 254 0.18 7.56 7.84
CA TYR A 254 0.78 7.82 9.15
C TYR A 254 1.73 9.02 9.13
N VAL A 255 2.98 8.80 8.70
CA VAL A 255 4.08 9.78 8.78
C VAL A 255 4.68 10.09 7.42
N TYR A 256 5.54 11.09 7.36
CA TYR A 256 6.37 11.32 6.19
C TYR A 256 7.51 10.30 6.11
N PRO A 257 7.66 9.58 4.99
CA PRO A 257 8.76 8.61 4.83
C PRO A 257 10.16 9.25 4.89
N GLU A 258 10.30 10.47 4.35
CA GLU A 258 11.56 11.23 4.37
C GLU A 258 11.90 11.79 5.76
N GLY A 259 10.93 11.85 6.67
CA GLY A 259 11.08 12.40 8.01
C GLY A 259 11.35 13.91 8.04
N PRO A 260 11.42 14.48 9.24
CA PRO A 260 11.63 15.92 9.44
C PRO A 260 13.07 16.34 9.12
N LYS A 261 13.23 17.49 8.46
CA LYS A 261 14.55 18.08 8.20
C LYS A 261 15.08 18.83 9.43
N LEU A 262 16.39 18.77 9.67
CA LEU A 262 17.05 19.52 10.75
C LEU A 262 17.40 20.96 10.34
N LYS A 263 17.26 21.89 11.29
CA LYS A 263 17.85 23.23 11.17
C LYS A 263 19.37 23.15 11.09
N SER A 264 19.97 24.11 10.39
CA SER A 264 21.43 24.25 10.31
C SER A 264 22.11 24.46 11.67
N SER A 265 21.38 24.98 12.66
CA SER A 265 21.82 25.15 14.04
C SER A 265 21.60 23.92 14.94
N ALA A 266 20.85 22.91 14.48
CA ALA A 266 20.53 21.75 15.28
C ALA A 266 21.76 20.83 15.45
N LYS A 267 21.86 20.20 16.62
CA LYS A 267 22.89 19.19 16.87
C LYS A 267 22.68 18.00 15.92
N GLY A 268 23.75 17.57 15.25
CA GLY A 268 23.70 16.49 14.26
C GLY A 268 23.49 16.96 12.82
N PHE A 269 23.23 18.25 12.59
CA PHE A 269 23.28 18.82 11.24
C PHE A 269 24.70 18.76 10.68
N VAL A 270 24.81 18.39 9.41
CA VAL A 270 26.06 18.31 8.66
C VAL A 270 25.90 19.06 7.34
N GLU A 271 26.60 20.17 7.18
CA GLU A 271 26.45 21.11 6.05
C GLU A 271 26.68 20.45 4.68
N LYS A 272 27.63 19.52 4.58
CA LYS A 272 27.98 18.84 3.31
C LYS A 272 27.22 17.54 3.08
N GLN A 273 26.27 17.21 3.95
CA GLN A 273 25.46 16.00 3.82
C GLN A 273 24.43 16.18 2.70
N VAL A 274 24.15 15.12 1.94
CA VAL A 274 23.21 15.15 0.80
C VAL A 274 21.83 15.67 1.21
N HIS A 275 21.39 15.30 2.41
CA HIS A 275 20.22 15.84 3.09
C HIS A 275 20.41 15.70 4.60
N ASN A 276 19.67 16.49 5.38
CA ASN A 276 19.74 16.50 6.85
C ASN A 276 18.40 16.07 7.45
N ARG A 277 17.82 14.96 6.97
CA ARG A 277 16.62 14.36 7.57
C ARG A 277 16.98 13.65 8.88
N SER A 278 16.12 13.76 9.90
CA SER A 278 16.38 13.23 11.24
C SER A 278 15.60 11.94 11.51
N PRO A 279 16.26 10.76 11.54
CA PRO A 279 15.63 9.53 12.01
C PRO A 279 15.12 9.61 13.45
N GLN A 280 15.80 10.39 14.30
CA GLN A 280 15.46 10.55 15.72
C GLN A 280 14.13 11.28 15.90
N LEU A 281 13.95 12.41 15.21
CA LEU A 281 12.67 13.13 15.23
C LEU A 281 11.59 12.34 14.47
N SER A 282 11.96 11.60 13.42
CA SER A 282 11.04 10.67 12.75
C SER A 282 10.51 9.59 13.71
N ALA A 283 11.30 9.14 14.69
CA ALA A 283 10.83 8.16 15.67
C ALA A 283 9.75 8.73 16.59
N LEU A 284 9.86 10.01 16.97
CA LEU A 284 8.83 10.72 17.72
C LEU A 284 7.55 10.86 16.91
N GLU A 285 7.68 11.13 15.60
CA GLU A 285 6.56 11.16 14.67
C GLU A 285 5.86 9.80 14.51
N VAL A 286 6.64 8.74 14.31
CA VAL A 286 6.14 7.37 14.20
C VAL A 286 5.39 7.00 15.48
N ARG A 287 5.97 7.28 16.66
CA ARG A 287 5.32 7.00 17.94
C ARG A 287 4.03 7.79 18.13
N ASP A 288 4.02 9.09 17.87
CA ASP A 288 2.81 9.91 18.02
C ASP A 288 1.65 9.38 17.16
N THR A 289 1.91 9.07 15.88
CA THR A 289 0.86 8.58 15.00
C THR A 289 0.43 7.16 15.35
N PHE A 290 1.37 6.22 15.49
CA PHE A 290 1.03 4.83 15.74
C PHE A 290 0.43 4.63 17.14
N LYS A 291 1.13 5.10 18.18
CA LYS A 291 0.79 4.82 19.57
C LYS A 291 -0.30 5.74 20.08
N GLU A 292 -0.06 7.04 20.01
CA GLU A 292 -0.94 8.03 20.66
C GLU A 292 -2.26 8.22 19.89
N ARG A 293 -2.26 8.05 18.56
CA ARG A 293 -3.44 8.34 17.73
C ARG A 293 -4.13 7.12 17.13
N MET A 294 -3.40 6.03 16.92
CA MET A 294 -3.92 4.83 16.24
C MET A 294 -3.93 3.56 17.11
N GLY A 295 -3.51 3.65 18.36
CA GLY A 295 -3.68 2.59 19.36
C GLY A 295 -2.76 1.38 19.17
N TRP A 296 -1.54 1.63 18.69
CA TRP A 296 -0.48 0.63 18.58
C TRP A 296 0.47 0.69 19.77
N THR A 297 1.01 -0.44 20.20
CA THR A 297 2.16 -0.46 21.10
C THR A 297 3.45 -0.23 20.31
N ASP A 298 4.56 0.10 21.00
CA ASP A 298 5.86 0.22 20.35
C ASP A 298 6.28 -1.09 19.67
N ARG A 299 5.95 -2.23 20.29
CA ARG A 299 6.22 -3.58 19.76
C ARG A 299 5.42 -3.89 18.49
N GLU A 300 4.12 -3.59 18.50
CA GLU A 300 3.28 -3.73 17.31
C GLU A 300 3.74 -2.80 16.19
N THR A 301 4.17 -1.58 16.53
CA THR A 301 4.69 -0.59 15.56
C THR A 301 5.94 -1.12 14.85
N VAL A 302 6.93 -1.58 15.62
CA VAL A 302 8.17 -2.16 15.05
C VAL A 302 7.86 -3.42 14.23
N ALA A 303 6.95 -4.27 14.71
CA ALA A 303 6.55 -5.48 13.99
C ALA A 303 5.89 -5.15 12.65
N LEU A 304 4.92 -4.23 12.64
CA LEU A 304 4.19 -3.83 11.42
C LEU A 304 5.09 -3.16 10.40
N ILE A 305 5.96 -2.24 10.82
CA ILE A 305 6.88 -1.56 9.89
C ILE A 305 7.90 -2.56 9.33
N GLY A 306 8.56 -3.35 10.18
CA GLY A 306 9.57 -4.30 9.72
C GLY A 306 8.99 -5.44 8.88
N GLY A 307 7.82 -5.97 9.24
CA GLY A 307 7.13 -6.99 8.46
C GLY A 307 6.57 -6.46 7.14
N GLY A 308 5.95 -5.28 7.15
CA GLY A 308 5.48 -4.64 5.92
C GLY A 308 6.60 -4.31 4.94
N HIS A 309 7.76 -3.87 5.44
CA HIS A 309 8.95 -3.60 4.63
C HIS A 309 9.84 -4.83 4.42
N THR A 310 9.34 -6.04 4.69
CA THR A 310 10.00 -7.29 4.28
C THR A 310 9.68 -7.64 2.82
N LEU A 311 8.52 -7.22 2.32
CA LEU A 311 8.06 -7.50 0.96
C LEU A 311 8.02 -6.23 0.09
N GLY A 312 8.23 -6.43 -1.20
CA GLY A 312 8.15 -5.38 -2.20
C GLY A 312 9.24 -4.33 -2.10
N ARG A 313 8.88 -3.11 -2.52
CA ARG A 313 9.81 -2.02 -2.79
C ARG A 313 9.09 -0.69 -2.90
N THR A 314 9.89 0.37 -2.98
CA THR A 314 9.44 1.70 -3.39
C THR A 314 9.70 1.96 -4.88
N HIS A 315 8.98 2.94 -5.44
CA HIS A 315 9.05 3.30 -6.87
C HIS A 315 9.28 4.80 -7.07
N GLY A 316 10.45 5.10 -7.61
CA GLY A 316 10.98 6.44 -7.87
C GLY A 316 12.08 6.39 -8.91
N ASN A 317 12.07 5.36 -9.77
CA ASN A 317 13.09 5.18 -10.78
C ASN A 317 12.80 6.06 -11.98
N CYS A 318 13.22 7.32 -11.90
CA CYS A 318 13.20 8.20 -13.05
C CYS A 318 14.56 8.82 -13.30
N ASN A 319 15.34 8.15 -14.15
CA ASN A 319 16.65 8.65 -14.58
C ASN A 319 16.58 9.85 -15.54
N LEU A 320 15.39 10.24 -15.98
CA LEU A 320 15.20 11.45 -16.77
C LEU A 320 15.03 12.63 -15.82
N THR A 321 16.09 13.44 -15.68
CA THR A 321 16.17 14.60 -14.76
C THR A 321 15.20 15.75 -15.08
N GLY A 322 14.23 15.54 -15.98
CA GLY A 322 13.20 16.52 -16.33
C GLY A 322 11.78 16.08 -16.00
N THR A 323 11.57 14.82 -15.59
CA THR A 323 10.25 14.32 -15.20
C THR A 323 9.78 15.03 -13.95
N LYS A 324 8.54 15.52 -13.99
CA LYS A 324 7.89 16.20 -12.87
C LYS A 324 6.68 15.42 -12.39
N TRP A 325 6.30 15.65 -11.13
CA TRP A 325 4.96 15.33 -10.67
C TRP A 325 3.93 15.98 -11.60
N ALA A 326 2.90 15.24 -11.98
CA ALA A 326 1.80 15.81 -12.73
C ALA A 326 1.09 16.88 -11.89
N SER A 327 0.65 17.97 -12.52
CA SER A 327 -0.14 19.01 -11.83
C SER A 327 -1.48 18.46 -11.31
N HIS A 328 -2.01 17.43 -11.97
CA HIS A 328 -3.12 16.61 -11.51
C HIS A 328 -2.85 15.14 -11.85
N PRO A 329 -2.62 14.25 -10.86
CA PRO A 329 -2.33 12.84 -11.10
C PRO A 329 -3.56 12.03 -11.57
N TYR A 330 -4.75 12.63 -11.52
CA TYR A 330 -6.01 12.05 -11.98
C TYR A 330 -6.61 13.00 -13.02
N ASN A 331 -6.98 12.48 -14.18
CA ASN A 331 -7.64 13.29 -15.21
C ASN A 331 -9.14 13.42 -14.91
N ASP A 332 -9.83 14.25 -15.70
CA ASP A 332 -11.27 14.50 -15.64
C ASP A 332 -12.17 13.25 -15.86
N VAL A 333 -11.63 12.03 -15.81
CA VAL A 333 -12.36 10.75 -15.84
C VAL A 333 -12.05 9.79 -14.68
N GLY A 334 -11.20 10.18 -13.72
CA GLY A 334 -10.98 9.47 -12.45
C GLY A 334 -9.78 8.51 -12.45
N PRO A 335 -9.55 7.76 -11.34
CA PRO A 335 -8.46 6.81 -11.25
C PRO A 335 -8.61 5.75 -12.33
N PHE A 336 -7.66 5.76 -13.23
CA PHE A 336 -7.80 5.21 -14.56
C PHE A 336 -7.32 3.75 -14.56
N PHE A 337 -8.22 2.83 -14.91
CA PHE A 337 -7.82 1.65 -15.66
C PHE A 337 -7.62 2.06 -17.10
N GLU A 338 -6.41 2.47 -17.46
CA GLU A 338 -6.16 2.94 -18.83
C GLU A 338 -6.21 1.75 -19.79
N ALA A 339 -7.25 1.75 -20.63
CA ALA A 339 -7.41 0.82 -21.73
C ALA A 339 -6.33 0.96 -22.83
N GLN A 340 -5.32 1.82 -22.67
CA GLN A 340 -4.28 2.02 -23.67
C GLN A 340 -2.89 2.21 -23.07
N ALA A 341 -1.97 1.31 -23.44
CA ALA A 341 -0.55 1.49 -23.22
C ALA A 341 -0.04 2.73 -23.99
N GLY A 342 0.15 3.87 -23.34
CA GLY A 342 0.64 5.07 -24.04
C GLY A 342 0.20 6.39 -23.47
N SER A 343 -0.94 6.45 -22.82
CA SER A 343 -1.51 7.70 -22.29
C SER A 343 -0.80 8.11 -21.01
N LEU A 344 0.05 9.14 -21.11
CA LEU A 344 0.53 10.04 -20.05
C LEU A 344 0.29 9.54 -18.60
N ARG A 345 1.31 8.90 -18.04
CA ARG A 345 1.19 7.72 -17.18
C ARG A 345 1.56 7.99 -15.71
N GLY A 346 0.74 7.49 -14.80
CA GLY A 346 1.03 7.48 -13.35
C GLY A 346 1.05 8.89 -12.73
N PRO A 347 1.64 9.07 -11.53
CA PRO A 347 1.65 10.37 -10.84
C PRO A 347 2.57 11.42 -11.48
N THR A 348 3.15 11.14 -12.65
CA THR A 348 4.16 11.98 -13.30
C THR A 348 3.62 12.60 -14.59
N ASP A 349 4.34 13.56 -15.17
CA ASP A 349 4.06 14.14 -16.49
C ASP A 349 4.17 13.16 -17.68
N GLY A 350 4.35 11.87 -17.42
CA GLY A 350 4.42 10.81 -18.42
C GLY A 350 5.77 10.73 -19.15
N THR A 351 6.75 11.54 -18.76
CA THR A 351 8.07 11.54 -19.39
C THR A 351 9.01 10.47 -18.83
N CYS A 352 8.61 9.75 -17.79
CA CYS A 352 9.44 8.70 -17.20
C CYS A 352 9.46 7.43 -18.08
N GLY A 353 10.56 7.18 -18.80
CA GLY A 353 10.67 6.09 -19.77
C GLY A 353 10.18 6.49 -21.18
N LYS A 354 10.10 5.54 -22.11
CA LYS A 354 9.73 5.80 -23.51
C LYS A 354 8.71 4.77 -24.04
N GLY A 355 7.85 5.22 -24.97
CA GLY A 355 6.93 4.34 -25.70
C GLY A 355 6.07 3.50 -24.77
N ALA A 356 5.91 2.22 -25.10
CA ALA A 356 5.04 1.28 -24.37
C ALA A 356 5.45 1.04 -22.91
N SER A 357 6.68 1.36 -22.49
CA SER A 357 7.19 1.09 -21.13
C SER A 357 7.25 2.33 -20.23
N ALA A 358 6.87 3.51 -20.71
CA ALA A 358 6.87 4.72 -19.88
C ALA A 358 6.02 4.53 -18.61
N GLY A 359 6.44 5.00 -17.43
CA GLY A 359 5.65 4.88 -16.19
C GLY A 359 5.28 3.46 -15.74
N LEU A 360 5.90 2.41 -16.30
CA LEU A 360 5.62 1.00 -16.00
C LEU A 360 6.91 0.27 -15.59
N ALA A 361 6.75 -0.79 -14.78
CA ALA A 361 7.84 -1.65 -14.31
C ALA A 361 9.02 -0.83 -13.74
N GLN A 362 10.21 -0.97 -14.31
CA GLN A 362 11.40 -0.21 -13.93
C GLN A 362 11.30 1.31 -14.13
N ASN A 363 10.26 1.84 -14.78
CA ASN A 363 10.02 3.28 -14.93
C ASN A 363 8.85 3.76 -14.06
N THR A 364 8.33 2.91 -13.17
CA THR A 364 7.25 3.28 -12.27
C THR A 364 7.73 4.34 -11.28
N VAL A 365 6.88 5.34 -11.06
CA VAL A 365 7.01 6.30 -9.97
C VAL A 365 5.73 6.24 -9.15
N SER A 366 5.85 6.17 -7.83
CA SER A 366 4.75 6.18 -6.88
C SER A 366 5.02 7.21 -5.79
N SER A 367 5.92 6.89 -4.85
CA SER A 367 6.31 7.78 -3.76
C SER A 367 7.51 8.66 -4.11
N GLY A 368 8.27 8.31 -5.16
CA GLY A 368 9.50 8.98 -5.53
C GLY A 368 10.74 8.42 -4.82
N PHE A 369 10.59 7.61 -3.77
CA PHE A 369 11.68 6.78 -3.22
C PHE A 369 11.92 5.58 -4.12
N GLU A 370 13.14 5.06 -4.13
CA GLU A 370 13.52 3.99 -5.05
C GLU A 370 14.35 2.90 -4.39
N GLY A 371 13.88 1.66 -4.55
CA GLY A 371 14.60 0.43 -4.20
C GLY A 371 13.84 -0.48 -3.25
N PRO A 372 14.28 -1.75 -3.13
CA PRO A 372 13.74 -2.71 -2.18
C PRO A 372 14.39 -2.57 -0.80
N TRP A 373 13.70 -3.07 0.23
CA TRP A 373 14.24 -3.14 1.59
C TRP A 373 15.04 -4.43 1.86
N ALA A 374 14.74 -5.49 1.12
CA ALA A 374 15.29 -6.83 1.25
C ALA A 374 15.90 -7.32 -0.07
N ARG A 375 16.75 -8.34 -0.02
CA ARG A 375 17.36 -8.96 -1.21
C ARG A 375 16.38 -9.83 -1.99
N THR A 376 15.36 -10.37 -1.32
CA THR A 376 14.31 -11.22 -1.89
C THR A 376 12.93 -10.61 -1.62
N PRO A 377 12.60 -9.44 -2.19
CA PRO A 377 11.37 -8.71 -1.88
C PRO A 377 10.06 -9.44 -2.25
N SER A 378 10.12 -10.53 -3.03
CA SER A 378 8.95 -11.36 -3.33
C SER A 378 8.66 -12.44 -2.27
N GLN A 379 9.54 -12.62 -1.27
CA GLN A 379 9.48 -13.70 -0.29
C GLN A 379 9.66 -13.15 1.14
N TRP A 380 9.00 -13.76 2.11
CA TRP A 380 9.22 -13.46 3.52
C TRP A 380 10.66 -13.76 3.90
N ASN A 381 11.29 -12.82 4.60
CA ASN A 381 12.70 -12.83 4.93
C ASN A 381 12.94 -11.99 6.21
N TYR A 382 14.19 -11.89 6.64
CA TYR A 382 14.58 -11.16 7.85
C TYR A 382 15.60 -10.05 7.56
N ASP A 383 15.84 -9.76 6.28
CA ASP A 383 16.86 -8.80 5.82
C ASP A 383 16.60 -7.38 6.35
N PHE A 384 15.33 -7.04 6.62
CA PHE A 384 14.97 -5.70 7.09
C PHE A 384 15.73 -5.35 8.38
N PHE A 385 15.60 -6.18 9.42
CA PHE A 385 16.24 -5.94 10.71
C PHE A 385 17.75 -6.25 10.67
N ASP A 386 18.15 -7.32 9.98
CA ASP A 386 19.56 -7.70 9.83
C ASP A 386 20.39 -6.54 9.26
N ALA A 387 19.94 -5.97 8.14
CA ALA A 387 20.66 -4.89 7.49
C ALA A 387 20.63 -3.59 8.31
N MET A 388 19.55 -3.31 9.05
CA MET A 388 19.51 -2.12 9.91
C MET A 388 20.56 -2.15 11.02
N LEU A 389 20.92 -3.34 11.53
CA LEU A 389 21.92 -3.51 12.58
C LEU A 389 23.33 -3.74 12.05
N ALA A 390 23.47 -4.36 10.88
CA ALA A 390 24.76 -4.74 10.30
C ALA A 390 25.41 -3.64 9.46
N GLU A 391 24.62 -2.70 8.93
CA GLU A 391 25.11 -1.70 7.97
C GLU A 391 25.22 -0.29 8.57
N ASP A 392 26.22 0.44 8.11
CA ASP A 392 26.25 1.90 8.21
C ASP A 392 25.43 2.51 7.07
N TRP A 393 24.60 3.50 7.39
CA TRP A 393 23.72 4.15 6.42
C TRP A 393 24.22 5.54 6.05
N GLU A 394 24.22 5.85 4.76
CA GLU A 394 24.53 7.19 4.25
C GLU A 394 23.33 7.79 3.49
N PRO A 395 23.12 9.10 3.63
CA PRO A 395 22.01 9.81 3.00
C PRO A 395 22.28 9.99 1.51
N VAL A 396 21.26 9.74 0.69
CA VAL A 396 21.31 9.89 -0.76
C VAL A 396 19.97 10.42 -1.29
N LYS A 397 19.99 10.90 -2.53
CA LYS A 397 18.76 11.15 -3.29
C LYS A 397 18.39 9.92 -4.10
N SER A 398 17.10 9.61 -4.16
CA SER A 398 16.56 8.68 -5.17
C SER A 398 16.79 9.23 -6.59
N PRO A 399 16.65 8.43 -7.65
CA PRO A 399 16.65 8.94 -9.02
C PRO A 399 15.62 10.05 -9.26
N PHE A 400 14.47 10.00 -8.57
CA PHE A 400 13.45 11.06 -8.60
C PHE A 400 13.76 12.28 -7.70
N GLY A 401 14.81 12.22 -6.88
CA GLY A 401 15.24 13.33 -6.00
C GLY A 401 14.70 13.29 -4.56
N ALA A 402 14.06 12.19 -4.14
CA ALA A 402 13.56 12.02 -2.78
C ALA A 402 14.69 11.71 -1.78
N ASP A 403 14.56 12.16 -0.53
CA ASP A 403 15.56 11.92 0.53
C ASP A 403 15.46 10.50 1.11
N GLN A 404 16.43 9.65 0.81
CA GLN A 404 16.49 8.29 1.34
C GLN A 404 17.89 7.92 1.82
N TRP A 405 18.05 6.68 2.25
CA TRP A 405 19.29 6.16 2.78
C TRP A 405 19.70 4.91 2.02
N ARG A 406 21.01 4.70 1.87
CA ARG A 406 21.59 3.47 1.35
C ARG A 406 22.71 3.01 2.25
N THR A 407 23.10 1.74 2.11
CA THR A 407 24.27 1.21 2.80
C THR A 407 25.55 1.90 2.31
N LYS A 408 26.44 2.24 3.22
CA LYS A 408 27.75 2.85 2.95
C LYS A 408 28.72 1.82 2.35
N ASN A 409 28.69 0.58 2.84
CA ASN A 409 29.50 -0.50 2.29
C ASN A 409 28.87 -1.04 0.99
N ARG A 410 29.37 -0.58 -0.15
CA ARG A 410 28.86 -0.98 -1.47
C ARG A 410 29.26 -2.39 -1.91
N LEU A 411 30.04 -3.11 -1.10
CA LEU A 411 30.37 -4.53 -1.29
C LEU A 411 29.56 -5.45 -0.37
N SER A 412 28.72 -4.89 0.52
CA SER A 412 27.83 -5.67 1.37
C SER A 412 26.81 -6.47 0.54
N PRO A 413 26.36 -7.65 1.02
CA PRO A 413 25.18 -8.32 0.47
C PRO A 413 23.93 -7.44 0.42
N TYR A 414 23.82 -6.45 1.30
CA TYR A 414 22.69 -5.51 1.38
C TYR A 414 22.89 -4.24 0.53
N ALA A 415 23.92 -4.17 -0.31
CA ALA A 415 24.24 -3.00 -1.12
C ALA A 415 23.08 -2.53 -2.01
N SER A 416 22.25 -3.45 -2.52
CA SER A 416 21.08 -3.13 -3.35
C SER A 416 19.86 -2.63 -2.56
N THR A 417 19.89 -2.66 -1.23
CA THR A 417 18.76 -2.26 -0.39
C THR A 417 18.79 -0.78 -0.04
N MET A 418 17.62 -0.24 0.30
CA MET A 418 17.43 1.14 0.74
C MET A 418 16.67 1.20 2.07
N ARG A 419 16.74 2.36 2.74
CA ARG A 419 15.90 2.69 3.89
C ARG A 419 15.31 4.08 3.74
N LEU A 420 14.10 4.23 4.24
CA LEU A 420 13.48 5.51 4.49
C LEU A 420 14.00 6.10 5.81
N THR A 421 13.88 7.40 6.00
CA THR A 421 14.19 8.00 7.31
C THR A 421 13.29 7.44 8.41
N ALA A 422 12.02 7.17 8.07
CA ALA A 422 11.07 6.50 8.95
C ALA A 422 11.49 5.07 9.34
N ASP A 423 12.22 4.35 8.48
CA ASP A 423 12.77 3.03 8.84
C ASP A 423 13.91 3.17 9.84
N LEU A 424 14.87 4.07 9.55
CA LEU A 424 16.01 4.30 10.43
C LEU A 424 15.60 4.86 11.80
N SER A 425 14.39 5.38 11.92
CA SER A 425 13.80 5.77 13.20
C SER A 425 13.79 4.61 14.21
N LEU A 426 13.64 3.37 13.73
CA LEU A 426 13.51 2.18 14.58
C LEU A 426 14.82 1.80 15.28
N ILE A 427 15.98 2.27 14.79
CA ILE A 427 17.29 2.09 15.45
C ILE A 427 17.80 3.37 16.11
N ASN A 428 17.10 4.49 15.93
CA ASN A 428 17.46 5.80 16.49
C ASN A 428 16.61 6.20 17.71
N ASP A 429 15.72 5.32 18.13
CA ASP A 429 14.97 5.40 19.37
C ASP A 429 15.30 4.19 20.25
N ALA A 430 15.54 4.41 21.54
CA ALA A 430 16.06 3.38 22.42
C ALA A 430 15.08 2.20 22.65
N GLU A 431 13.77 2.47 22.71
CA GLU A 431 12.75 1.44 22.91
C GLU A 431 12.55 0.63 21.62
N TYR A 432 12.46 1.30 20.47
CA TYR A 432 12.39 0.62 19.17
C TYR A 432 13.65 -0.19 18.89
N ALA A 433 14.84 0.36 19.18
CA ALA A 433 16.10 -0.31 18.92
C ALA A 433 16.27 -1.59 19.75
N ALA A 434 15.70 -1.63 20.97
CA ALA A 434 15.68 -2.84 21.78
C ALA A 434 14.83 -3.95 21.12
N ILE A 435 13.65 -3.59 20.60
CA ILE A 435 12.76 -4.53 19.90
C ILE A 435 13.38 -5.00 18.58
N VAL A 436 14.01 -4.09 17.82
CA VAL A 436 14.74 -4.45 16.58
C VAL A 436 15.83 -5.48 16.86
N LYS A 437 16.62 -5.30 17.93
CA LYS A 437 17.66 -6.27 18.31
C LYS A 437 17.10 -7.63 18.71
N GLU A 438 15.96 -7.64 19.41
CA GLU A 438 15.25 -8.88 19.72
C GLU A 438 14.79 -9.58 18.44
N TYR A 439 14.13 -8.87 17.52
CA TYR A 439 13.64 -9.46 16.27
C TYR A 439 14.74 -9.96 15.34
N ALA A 440 15.90 -9.29 15.29
CA ALA A 440 17.07 -9.75 14.53
C ALA A 440 17.74 -11.01 15.14
N THR A 441 17.43 -11.35 16.40
CA THR A 441 18.02 -12.52 17.08
C THR A 441 17.01 -13.64 17.34
N ASP A 442 15.73 -13.32 17.40
CA ASP A 442 14.61 -14.25 17.58
C ASP A 442 13.54 -14.01 16.50
N HIS A 443 13.73 -14.69 15.36
CA HIS A 443 12.81 -14.63 14.22
C HIS A 443 11.42 -15.19 14.54
N ALA A 444 11.32 -16.17 15.44
CA ALA A 444 10.04 -16.75 15.84
C ALA A 444 9.21 -15.72 16.64
N LYS A 445 9.88 -14.91 17.48
CA LYS A 445 9.24 -13.81 18.17
C LYS A 445 8.74 -12.74 17.20
N PHE A 446 9.57 -12.35 16.24
CA PHE A 446 9.16 -11.41 15.19
C PHE A 446 7.95 -11.92 14.40
N ASP A 447 8.03 -13.17 13.93
CA ASP A 447 6.96 -13.79 13.15
C ASP A 447 5.64 -13.83 13.94
N SER A 448 5.70 -14.16 15.23
CA SER A 448 4.51 -14.16 16.07
C SER A 448 3.94 -12.76 16.28
N ASP A 449 4.79 -11.78 16.63
CA ASP A 449 4.34 -10.41 16.90
C ASP A 449 3.79 -9.74 15.63
N PHE A 450 4.41 -9.97 14.47
CA PHE A 450 3.91 -9.47 13.19
C PHE A 450 2.58 -10.12 12.83
N ALA A 451 2.44 -11.44 12.98
CA ALA A 451 1.18 -12.13 12.69
C ALA A 451 0.01 -11.57 13.52
N ASP A 452 0.24 -11.34 14.80
CA ASP A 452 -0.77 -10.82 15.73
C ASP A 452 -1.10 -9.34 15.41
N ALA A 453 -0.08 -8.51 15.15
CA ALA A 453 -0.26 -7.11 14.79
C ALA A 453 -0.94 -6.93 13.43
N TRP A 454 -0.58 -7.74 12.42
CA TRP A 454 -1.23 -7.77 11.11
C TRP A 454 -2.70 -8.19 11.23
N TYR A 455 -2.98 -9.24 12.02
CA TYR A 455 -4.36 -9.66 12.28
C TYR A 455 -5.15 -8.52 12.93
N LYS A 456 -4.61 -7.86 13.95
CA LYS A 456 -5.23 -6.67 14.56
C LYS A 456 -5.48 -5.58 13.52
N LEU A 457 -4.50 -5.23 12.70
CA LEU A 457 -4.61 -4.20 11.67
C LEU A 457 -5.77 -4.44 10.72
N VAL A 458 -5.82 -5.63 10.13
CA VAL A 458 -6.81 -5.88 9.08
C VAL A 458 -8.19 -6.13 9.66
N HIS A 459 -8.34 -6.42 10.96
CA HIS A 459 -9.64 -6.76 11.59
C HIS A 459 -10.24 -5.70 12.52
N ARG A 460 -9.54 -4.62 12.87
CA ARG A 460 -10.18 -3.46 13.52
C ARG A 460 -11.04 -2.70 12.51
N SER A 461 -12.15 -2.13 12.97
CA SER A 461 -13.06 -1.33 12.13
C SER A 461 -13.71 -0.19 12.91
N GLU A 462 -14.47 0.67 12.24
CA GLU A 462 -15.26 1.72 12.91
C GLU A 462 -16.27 1.15 13.90
N ASP A 463 -16.89 0.01 13.54
CA ASP A 463 -17.85 -0.69 14.39
C ASP A 463 -17.15 -1.34 15.61
N ASN A 464 -15.87 -1.72 15.46
CA ASN A 464 -15.09 -2.42 16.48
C ASN A 464 -13.63 -1.94 16.49
N PRO A 465 -13.38 -0.75 17.04
CA PRO A 465 -12.07 -0.11 16.92
C PRO A 465 -11.00 -0.71 17.84
N TYR A 466 -11.40 -1.47 18.86
CA TYR A 466 -10.52 -2.03 19.88
C TYR A 466 -10.45 -3.57 19.87
N GLU A 467 -11.41 -4.24 19.23
CA GLU A 467 -11.54 -5.69 19.23
C GLU A 467 -11.84 -6.19 17.82
N ASN A 468 -11.31 -7.37 17.45
CA ASN A 468 -11.85 -8.10 16.32
C ASN A 468 -13.09 -8.86 16.78
N ASP A 469 -14.21 -8.60 16.15
CA ASP A 469 -15.42 -9.35 16.41
C ASP A 469 -16.07 -9.93 15.16
N LEU A 470 -15.40 -9.88 14.00
CA LEU A 470 -15.87 -10.51 12.77
C LEU A 470 -16.05 -12.02 12.99
N GLU A 471 -15.15 -12.63 13.76
CA GLU A 471 -15.27 -14.03 14.20
C GLU A 471 -16.56 -14.28 14.97
N ARG A 472 -16.89 -13.43 15.96
CA ARG A 472 -18.10 -13.57 16.77
C ARG A 472 -19.37 -13.21 16.00
N LYS A 473 -19.31 -12.15 15.19
CA LYS A 473 -20.46 -11.58 14.46
C LYS A 473 -20.85 -12.44 13.27
N PHE A 474 -19.88 -12.99 12.55
CA PHE A 474 -20.10 -13.63 11.25
C PHE A 474 -19.66 -15.09 11.20
N GLY A 475 -18.67 -15.49 12.00
CA GLY A 475 -18.28 -16.89 12.17
C GLY A 475 -17.54 -17.52 10.98
N ILE A 476 -17.14 -16.73 9.99
CA ILE A 476 -16.41 -17.21 8.81
C ILE A 476 -14.96 -16.76 8.91
N CYS A 477 -14.10 -17.68 9.33
CA CYS A 477 -12.67 -17.49 9.47
C CYS A 477 -11.88 -18.67 8.92
N THR A 478 -10.62 -18.43 8.54
CA THR A 478 -9.67 -19.45 8.12
C THR A 478 -8.39 -19.38 8.96
N HIS A 479 -7.76 -20.54 9.18
CA HIS A 479 -6.43 -20.67 9.78
C HIS A 479 -5.38 -21.17 8.76
N PHE A 480 -5.71 -21.14 7.47
CA PHE A 480 -4.84 -21.54 6.36
C PHE A 480 -4.31 -22.98 6.45
N GLU A 481 -5.05 -23.90 7.08
CA GLU A 481 -4.66 -25.32 7.21
C GLU A 481 -4.57 -26.04 5.86
N PHE A 482 -5.19 -25.48 4.81
CA PHE A 482 -5.10 -25.95 3.43
C PHE A 482 -3.79 -25.55 2.73
N VAL A 483 -3.02 -24.60 3.27
CA VAL A 483 -1.73 -24.20 2.73
C VAL A 483 -0.66 -25.17 3.23
N LYS A 484 -0.18 -26.04 2.34
CA LYS A 484 0.79 -27.10 2.65
C LYS A 484 2.24 -26.65 2.59
#